data_AF-A0A498ITP8-F1
#
_entry.id   AF-A0A498ITP8-F1
#
_cell.length_a   1.000
_cell.length_b   1.000
_cell.length_c   1.000
_cell.angle_alpha   90.00
_cell.angle_beta   90.00
_cell.angle_gamma   90.00
#
_symmetry.space_group_name_H-M   'P 1'
#
loop_
_entity.id
_entity.type
_entity.pdbx_description
1 polymer ?
#
loop_
_entity_poly.entity_id
_entity_poly.type
_entity_poly.pdbx_seq_one_letter_code
_entity_poly.pdbx_strand_id
1 'polypeptide(L)' 'MDNECFLLMRADEELVDQKKYLEESCQPKCVKPLIEYQACVKRVEGDNGGDKHCTGQYFDYISCVDKCVAPKLFQKLK' A
#
# COMPACT_ATOMS: atom_id res chain seq x y z
N MET A 1 40.54 -11.77 2.92
CA MET A 1 39.57 -10.68 3.14
C MET A 1 38.36 -10.94 2.23
N ASP A 2 37.83 -12.18 2.20
CA ASP A 2 37.11 -12.67 1.00
C ASP A 2 35.94 -13.63 1.29
N ASN A 3 35.37 -13.65 2.50
CA ASN A 3 34.21 -14.52 2.77
C ASN A 3 33.04 -13.82 3.49
N GLU A 4 33.28 -12.79 4.30
CA GLU A 4 32.20 -11.96 4.86
C GLU A 4 31.59 -11.02 3.82
N CYS A 5 32.39 -10.46 2.91
CA CYS A 5 31.90 -9.54 1.87
C CYS A 5 31.00 -10.26 0.83
N PHE A 6 31.28 -11.55 0.55
CA PHE A 6 30.46 -12.35 -0.37
C PHE A 6 29.09 -12.70 0.22
N LEU A 7 29.01 -12.89 1.55
CA LEU A 7 27.74 -13.11 2.26
C LEU A 7 26.87 -11.84 2.29
N LEU A 8 27.47 -10.66 2.45
CA LEU A 8 26.77 -9.38 2.33
C LEU A 8 26.21 -9.15 0.91
N MET A 9 26.99 -9.39 -0.13
CA MET A 9 26.57 -9.21 -1.53
C MET A 9 25.44 -10.16 -1.97
N ARG A 10 25.28 -11.33 -1.33
CA ARG A 10 24.14 -12.25 -1.59
C ARG A 10 22.90 -11.94 -0.73
N ALA A 11 23.06 -11.16 0.33
CA ALA A 11 21.96 -10.71 1.20
C ALA A 11 21.40 -9.35 0.80
N ASP A 12 22.13 -8.56 0.01
CA ASP A 12 21.74 -7.26 -0.55
C ASP A 12 20.91 -7.35 -1.84
N GLU A 13 20.42 -8.54 -2.22
CA GLU A 13 19.38 -8.62 -3.24
C GLU A 13 18.07 -8.12 -2.59
N GLU A 14 17.82 -6.81 -2.68
CA GLU A 14 16.70 -6.13 -2.01
C GLU A 14 15.39 -6.90 -2.26
N LEU A 15 14.90 -7.58 -1.23
CA LEU A 15 13.66 -8.34 -1.27
C LEU A 15 12.52 -7.36 -1.54
N VAL A 16 12.07 -7.30 -2.80
CA VAL A 16 10.96 -6.45 -3.21
C VAL A 16 9.66 -6.98 -2.61
N ASP A 17 8.99 -6.19 -1.78
CA ASP A 17 7.62 -6.48 -1.34
C ASP A 17 6.67 -6.39 -2.53
N GLN A 18 6.34 -7.56 -3.06
CA GLN A 18 5.45 -7.71 -4.21
C GLN A 18 4.04 -7.18 -3.93
N LYS A 19 3.59 -7.20 -2.67
CA LYS A 19 2.30 -6.63 -2.29
C LYS A 19 2.32 -5.12 -2.52
N LYS A 20 3.29 -4.42 -1.92
CA LYS A 20 3.45 -2.97 -2.07
C LYS A 20 3.55 -2.54 -3.54
N TYR A 21 4.37 -3.23 -4.33
CA TYR A 21 4.50 -2.95 -5.76
C TYR A 21 3.15 -3.08 -6.51
N LEU A 22 2.39 -4.13 -6.21
CA LEU A 22 1.09 -4.35 -6.84
C LEU A 22 0.04 -3.34 -6.38
N GLU A 23 0.04 -2.96 -5.10
CA GLU A 23 -0.83 -1.91 -4.56
C GLU A 23 -0.58 -0.58 -5.28
N GLU A 24 0.68 -0.15 -5.40
CA GLU A 24 1.09 1.07 -6.14
C GLU A 24 0.60 1.04 -7.60
N SER A 25 0.75 -0.11 -8.28
CA SER A 25 0.26 -0.29 -9.65
C SER A 25 -1.28 -0.23 -9.78
N CYS A 26 -2.00 -0.47 -8.69
CA CYS A 26 -3.45 -0.50 -8.62
C CYS A 26 -4.07 0.83 -8.19
N GLN A 27 -3.32 1.71 -7.51
CA GLN A 27 -3.78 3.06 -7.13
C GLN A 27 -4.39 3.88 -8.29
N PRO A 28 -3.78 3.99 -9.49
CA PRO A 28 -4.36 4.77 -10.60
C PRO A 28 -5.66 4.19 -11.16
N LYS A 29 -6.07 2.98 -10.76
CA LYS A 29 -7.37 2.38 -11.11
C LYS A 29 -8.46 2.68 -10.09
N CYS A 30 -8.08 3.18 -8.92
CA CYS A 30 -8.94 3.45 -7.77
C CYS A 30 -8.99 4.94 -7.43
N VAL A 31 -8.87 5.81 -8.45
CA VAL A 31 -8.76 7.27 -8.28
C VAL A 31 -9.99 7.88 -7.62
N LYS A 32 -11.20 7.44 -7.97
CA LYS A 32 -12.43 7.98 -7.38
C LYS A 32 -12.48 7.81 -5.85
N PRO A 33 -12.40 6.58 -5.29
CA PRO A 33 -12.41 6.42 -3.84
C PRO A 33 -11.17 7.03 -3.16
N LEU A 34 -10.03 7.14 -3.86
CA LEU A 34 -8.86 7.87 -3.35
C LEU A 34 -9.16 9.36 -3.15
N ILE A 35 -9.82 10.01 -4.10
CA ILE A 35 -10.22 11.43 -3.99
C ILE A 35 -11.21 11.62 -2.84
N GLU A 36 -12.18 10.72 -2.69
CA GLU A 36 -13.16 10.76 -1.60
C GLU A 36 -12.50 10.60 -0.22
N TYR A 37 -11.53 9.68 -0.12
CA TYR A 37 -10.71 9.53 1.08
C TYR A 37 -9.88 10.79 1.38
N GLN A 38 -9.20 11.36 0.39
CA GLN A 38 -8.42 12.61 0.55
C GLN A 38 -9.29 13.80 0.97
N ALA A 39 -10.51 13.90 0.43
CA ALA A 39 -11.47 14.91 0.85
C ALA A 39 -11.89 14.71 2.32
N CYS A 40 -12.06 13.45 2.75
CA CYS A 40 -12.30 13.15 4.16
C CYS A 40 -11.11 13.55 5.05
N VAL A 41 -9.86 13.23 4.64
CA VAL A 41 -8.66 13.59 5.40
C VAL A 41 -8.59 15.09 5.65
N LYS A 42 -8.81 15.90 4.61
CA LYS A 42 -8.84 17.38 4.73
C LYS A 42 -9.97 17.88 5.65
N ARG A 43 -11.11 17.18 5.69
CA ARG A 43 -12.25 17.53 6.57
C ARG A 43 -11.94 17.27 8.04
N VAL A 44 -11.12 16.26 8.34
CA VAL A 44 -10.74 15.90 9.72
C VAL A 44 -9.44 16.56 10.18
N GLU A 45 -8.68 17.17 9.25
CA GLU A 45 -7.49 17.96 9.52
C GLU A 45 -7.84 19.14 10.46
N GLY A 46 -7.42 19.05 11.73
CA GLY A 46 -7.75 20.03 12.77
C GLY A 46 -8.83 19.59 13.76
N ASP A 47 -9.33 18.36 13.68
CA ASP A 47 -10.19 17.80 14.71
C ASP A 47 -9.38 17.42 15.96
N ASN A 48 -9.63 18.12 17.07
CA ASN A 48 -8.98 17.84 18.36
C ASN A 48 -9.82 16.92 19.27
N GLY A 49 -11.07 16.63 18.87
CA GLY A 49 -12.02 15.82 19.65
C GLY A 49 -11.86 14.32 19.45
N GLY A 50 -11.26 13.87 18.34
CA GLY A 50 -11.03 12.45 18.05
C GLY A 50 -12.25 11.69 17.51
N ASP A 51 -13.44 12.33 17.50
CA ASP A 51 -14.68 11.72 17.02
C ASP A 51 -14.77 11.67 15.47
N LYS A 52 -14.00 12.52 14.76
CA LYS A 52 -13.99 12.50 13.29
C LYS A 52 -12.97 11.51 12.75
N HIS A 53 -13.45 10.56 11.98
CA HIS A 53 -12.64 9.52 11.33
C HIS A 53 -13.06 9.28 9.87
N CYS A 54 -12.13 8.76 9.08
CA CYS A 54 -12.27 8.47 7.65
C CYS A 54 -12.27 6.97 7.33
N THR A 55 -12.54 6.13 8.33
CA THR A 55 -12.44 4.67 8.22
C THR A 55 -13.30 4.09 7.11
N GLY A 56 -14.51 4.63 6.90
CA GLY A 56 -15.39 4.19 5.80
C GLY A 56 -14.78 4.46 4.42
N GLN A 57 -14.35 5.70 4.17
CA GLN A 57 -13.72 6.07 2.90
C GLN A 57 -12.38 5.34 2.69
N TYR A 58 -11.63 5.10 3.76
CA TYR A 58 -10.42 4.29 3.71
C TYR A 58 -10.73 2.84 3.32
N PHE A 59 -11.81 2.26 3.88
CA PHE A 59 -12.25 0.91 3.53
C PHE A 59 -12.75 0.81 2.07
N ASP A 60 -13.42 1.83 1.55
CA ASP A 60 -13.81 1.88 0.14
C ASP A 60 -12.58 1.93 -0.78
N TYR A 61 -11.59 2.76 -0.45
CA TYR A 61 -10.34 2.86 -1.20
C TYR A 61 -9.54 1.57 -1.17
N ILE A 62 -9.28 1.01 0.02
CA ILE A 62 -8.48 -0.21 0.15
C ILE A 62 -9.22 -1.41 -0.47
N SER A 63 -10.55 -1.48 -0.36
CA SER A 63 -11.34 -2.53 -1.01
C SER A 63 -11.16 -2.51 -2.53
N CYS A 64 -11.09 -1.33 -3.15
CA CYS A 64 -10.80 -1.21 -4.58
C CYS A 64 -9.39 -1.72 -4.92
N VAL A 65 -8.39 -1.30 -4.14
CA VAL A 65 -6.98 -1.71 -4.34
C VAL A 65 -6.84 -3.22 -4.16
N ASP A 66 -7.40 -3.78 -3.09
CA ASP A 66 -7.37 -5.20 -2.77
C ASP A 66 -8.01 -6.04 -3.88
N LYS A 67 -9.17 -5.63 -4.42
CA LYS A 67 -9.80 -6.31 -5.57
C LYS A 67 -8.89 -6.33 -6.80
N CYS A 68 -8.08 -5.29 -7.00
CA CYS A 68 -7.11 -5.22 -8.10
C CYS A 68 -5.84 -6.07 -7.88
N VAL A 69 -5.41 -6.20 -6.63
CA VAL A 69 -4.19 -6.93 -6.22
C VAL A 69 -4.44 -8.43 -6.07
N ALA A 70 -5.60 -8.83 -5.54
CA ALA A 70 -5.97 -10.20 -5.20
C ALA A 70 -5.65 -11.25 -6.30
N PRO A 71 -5.97 -11.05 -7.59
CA PRO A 71 -5.67 -12.07 -8.60
C PRO A 71 -4.18 -12.23 -8.93
N LYS A 72 -3.31 -11.30 -8.51
CA LYS A 72 -1.90 -11.23 -8.91
C LYS A 72 -0.93 -11.61 -7.79
N LEU A 73 -1.27 -11.28 -6.54
CA LEU A 73 -0.33 -11.35 -5.42
C LEU A 73 0.20 -12.76 -5.18
N PHE A 74 -0.69 -13.75 -5.06
CA PHE A 74 -0.29 -15.13 -4.80
C PHE A 74 0.44 -15.82 -5.97
N GLN A 75 0.42 -15.24 -7.18
CA GLN A 75 1.24 -15.74 -8.29
C GLN A 75 2.72 -15.35 -8.16
N LYS A 76 3.02 -14.36 -7.31
CA LYS A 76 4.36 -13.83 -7.10
C LYS A 76 5.01 -14.38 -5.83
N LEU A 77 4.19 -14.77 -4.85
CA LEU A 77 4.63 -15.42 -3.60
C LEU A 77 4.97 -16.90 -3.87
N LYS A 78 6.06 -17.38 -3.24
CA LYS A 78 6.53 -18.78 -3.29
C LYS A 78 6.34 -19.45 -1.94
#